data_AF-A0A9W8YIC7-F1
#
_entry.id   AF-A0A9W8YIC7-F1
#
_cell.length_a   1.000
_cell.length_b   1.000
_cell.length_c   1.000
_cell.angle_alpha   90.00
_cell.angle_beta   90.00
_cell.angle_gamma   90.00
#
_symmetry.space_group_name_H-M   'P 1'
#
loop_
_entity.id
_entity.type
_entity.pdbx_description
1 polymer ?
#
loop_
_entity_poly.entity_id
_entity_poly.type
_entity_poly.pdbx_seq_one_letter_code
_entity_poly.pdbx_strand_id
1 'polypeptide(L)'
;MSSSSTIPGVQTPLAPAYTPNPNPTTTKEESSATQTIISALNLLKHIEGGYFAEIDRNPLTIPNPFLTTSTTPSNTQQTAEKPFSGDNSIRNASTSIYYLLTPLTPQGHFHRNKGRTVHTLIQGRGRYVLIHADEEDVGGEKGKKRIESFVVGKDVAKGERSVWIVEGGKFKASYLLPEGQEGGDDERLLISEVSL
;
A
#
# COMPACT_ATOMS: atom_id res chain seq x y z
N MET A 1 29.76 -9.71 -8.90
CA MET A 1 29.33 -8.54 -9.70
C MET A 1 28.05 -8.02 -9.07
N SER A 2 28.05 -6.82 -8.49
CA SER A 2 26.81 -6.22 -7.97
C SER A 2 25.97 -5.80 -9.17
N SER A 3 24.77 -6.36 -9.32
CA SER A 3 23.84 -5.98 -10.38
C SER A 3 23.25 -4.60 -10.07
N SER A 4 23.39 -3.65 -10.99
CA SER A 4 22.71 -2.36 -10.89
C SER A 4 21.21 -2.54 -11.09
N SER A 5 20.38 -1.80 -10.34
CA SER A 5 18.93 -1.79 -10.55
C SER A 5 18.57 -1.22 -11.93
N THR A 6 17.48 -1.72 -12.52
CA THR A 6 16.87 -1.18 -13.75
C THR A 6 15.78 -0.14 -13.48
N ILE A 7 15.44 0.10 -12.20
CA ILE A 7 14.43 1.07 -11.80
C ILE A 7 15.09 2.46 -11.68
N PRO A 8 14.60 3.49 -12.41
CA PRO A 8 15.14 4.84 -12.31
C PRO A 8 15.19 5.35 -10.87
N GLY A 9 16.31 5.95 -10.47
CA GLY A 9 16.50 6.50 -9.12
C GLY A 9 16.76 5.45 -8.03
N VAL A 10 16.82 4.17 -8.37
CA VAL A 10 17.19 3.08 -7.45
C VAL A 10 18.59 2.60 -7.84
N GLN A 11 19.55 2.63 -6.93
CA GLN A 11 20.93 2.21 -7.23
C GLN A 11 21.10 0.69 -7.14
N THR A 12 20.54 0.08 -6.11
CA THR A 12 20.62 -1.37 -5.83
C THR A 12 19.26 -2.04 -6.02
N PRO A 13 19.20 -3.30 -6.48
CA PRO A 13 17.95 -4.04 -6.57
C PRO A 13 17.15 -3.97 -5.26
N LEU A 14 15.83 -3.86 -5.39
CA LEU A 14 14.96 -3.79 -4.22
C LEU A 14 15.01 -5.13 -3.47
N ALA A 15 15.36 -5.06 -2.19
CA ALA A 15 15.40 -6.21 -1.28
C ALA A 15 14.59 -5.88 -0.02
N PRO A 16 13.47 -6.58 0.24
CA PRO A 16 12.78 -6.48 1.52
C PRO A 16 13.70 -6.91 2.67
N ALA A 17 13.73 -6.14 3.75
CA ALA A 17 14.52 -6.47 4.94
C ALA A 17 13.86 -7.57 5.80
N TYR A 18 12.55 -7.73 5.67
CA TYR A 18 11.75 -8.69 6.40
C TYR A 18 11.12 -9.68 5.42
N THR A 19 11.24 -10.97 5.71
CA THR A 19 10.56 -12.02 4.94
C THR A 19 9.20 -12.30 5.56
N PRO A 20 8.10 -12.32 4.79
CA PRO A 20 6.81 -12.78 5.27
C PRO A 20 6.92 -14.17 5.88
N ASN A 21 6.16 -14.48 6.93
CA ASN A 21 6.15 -15.81 7.53
C ASN A 21 5.73 -16.86 6.48
N PRO A 22 6.61 -17.82 6.10
CA PRO A 22 6.31 -18.78 5.05
C PRO A 22 5.30 -19.85 5.49
N ASN A 23 5.06 -20.03 6.79
CA ASN A 23 4.10 -20.98 7.33
C ASN A 23 3.01 -20.25 8.15
N PRO A 24 1.79 -20.07 7.61
CA PRO A 24 0.69 -19.48 8.38
C PRO A 24 0.23 -20.35 9.57
N THR A 25 0.74 -21.59 9.69
CA THR A 25 0.46 -22.53 10.78
C THR A 25 1.33 -22.34 12.02
N THR A 26 2.48 -21.64 11.93
CA THR A 26 3.23 -21.24 13.12
C THR A 26 2.56 -20.00 13.72
N THR A 27 2.03 -20.14 14.94
CA THR A 27 1.49 -19.06 15.80
C THR A 27 2.62 -18.15 16.28
N LYS A 28 3.38 -17.54 15.35
CA LYS A 28 4.25 -16.42 15.70
C LYS A 28 3.33 -15.23 15.93
N GLU A 29 3.28 -14.77 17.17
CA GLU A 29 2.52 -13.58 17.56
C GLU A 29 3.34 -12.31 17.30
N GLU A 30 2.64 -11.19 17.16
CA GLU A 30 3.28 -9.86 17.12
C GLU A 30 3.92 -9.52 18.47
N SER A 31 4.88 -8.59 18.50
CA SER A 31 5.44 -8.08 19.75
C SER A 31 4.35 -7.45 20.64
N SER A 32 4.56 -7.41 21.96
CA SER A 32 3.58 -6.83 22.90
C SER A 32 3.25 -5.37 22.58
N ALA A 33 4.24 -4.59 22.14
CA ALA A 33 4.05 -3.22 21.70
C ALA A 33 3.15 -3.15 20.44
N THR A 34 3.39 -4.03 19.47
CA THR A 34 2.59 -4.11 18.24
C THR A 34 1.16 -4.59 18.53
N GLN A 35 0.97 -5.58 19.41
CA GLN A 35 -0.35 -6.03 19.86
C GLN A 35 -1.14 -4.91 20.55
N THR A 36 -0.47 -4.06 21.32
CA THR A 36 -1.09 -2.90 21.97
C THR A 36 -1.63 -1.91 20.93
N ILE A 37 -0.88 -1.62 19.87
CA ILE A 37 -1.31 -0.73 18.78
C ILE A 37 -2.48 -1.34 18.00
N ILE A 38 -2.38 -2.63 17.63
CA ILE A 38 -3.44 -3.36 16.94
C ILE A 38 -4.74 -3.29 17.74
N SER A 39 -4.66 -3.49 19.06
CA SER A 39 -5.83 -3.45 19.95
C SER A 39 -6.37 -2.03 20.09
N ALA A 40 -5.51 -1.04 20.31
CA ALA A 40 -5.91 0.36 20.52
C ALA A 40 -6.60 0.97 19.29
N LEU A 41 -6.18 0.57 18.09
CA LEU A 41 -6.72 1.08 16.82
C LEU A 41 -7.75 0.13 16.18
N ASN A 42 -8.12 -0.96 16.86
CA ASN A 42 -9.04 -2.00 16.36
C ASN A 42 -8.64 -2.55 14.97
N LEU A 43 -7.34 -2.80 14.76
CA LEU A 43 -6.84 -3.22 13.46
C LEU A 43 -7.15 -4.69 13.18
N LEU A 44 -7.57 -4.97 11.95
CA LEU A 44 -7.82 -6.31 11.42
C LEU A 44 -6.79 -6.64 10.35
N LYS A 45 -6.55 -7.93 10.07
CA LYS A 45 -5.67 -8.31 8.96
C LYS A 45 -6.27 -7.84 7.63
N HIS A 46 -5.44 -7.21 6.80
CA HIS A 46 -5.86 -6.75 5.47
C HIS A 46 -5.62 -7.85 4.43
N ILE A 47 -6.49 -7.96 3.42
CA ILE A 47 -6.39 -8.98 2.36
C ILE A 47 -5.10 -8.84 1.54
N GLU A 48 -4.58 -7.62 1.42
CA GLU A 48 -3.33 -7.34 0.72
C GLU A 48 -2.10 -7.48 1.63
N GLY A 49 -2.26 -7.93 2.88
CA GLY A 49 -1.18 -8.01 3.87
C GLY A 49 -1.12 -6.77 4.77
N GLY A 50 -0.51 -6.92 5.94
CA GLY A 50 -0.56 -5.93 7.01
C GLY A 50 -1.88 -5.97 7.79
N TYR A 51 -2.13 -4.90 8.55
CA TYR A 51 -3.35 -4.67 9.29
C TYR A 51 -3.99 -3.34 8.89
N PHE A 52 -5.31 -3.21 9.07
CA PHE A 52 -6.04 -1.99 8.75
C PHE A 52 -7.28 -1.80 9.64
N ALA A 53 -7.78 -0.58 9.72
CA ALA A 53 -9.11 -0.28 10.24
C ALA A 53 -9.69 0.95 9.53
N GLU A 54 -10.98 0.95 9.24
CA GLU A 54 -11.67 2.14 8.73
C GLU A 54 -11.83 3.17 9.86
N ILE A 55 -11.33 4.39 9.61
CA ILE A 55 -11.38 5.53 10.54
C ILE A 55 -12.67 6.33 10.31
N ASP A 56 -12.98 6.58 9.04
CA ASP A 56 -14.08 7.44 8.63
C ASP A 56 -14.63 7.02 7.27
N ARG A 57 -15.93 7.23 7.10
CA ARG A 57 -16.63 7.12 5.84
C ARG A 57 -17.55 8.31 5.71
N ASN A 58 -17.27 9.16 4.74
CA ASN A 58 -18.01 10.39 4.57
C ASN A 58 -19.50 10.08 4.30
N PRO A 59 -20.44 10.64 5.07
CA PRO A 59 -21.87 10.39 4.86
C PRO A 59 -22.39 10.94 3.53
N LEU A 60 -21.68 11.92 2.92
CA LEU A 60 -21.99 12.39 1.58
C LEU A 60 -21.74 11.27 0.56
N THR A 61 -22.79 10.90 -0.17
CA THR A 61 -22.68 10.04 -1.34
C THR A 61 -22.65 10.88 -2.61
N ILE A 62 -21.83 10.45 -3.57
CA ILE A 62 -21.67 11.06 -4.89
C ILE A 62 -21.90 10.02 -5.98
N PRO A 63 -22.27 10.43 -7.20
CA PRO A 63 -22.26 9.52 -8.36
C PRO A 63 -20.88 8.88 -8.51
N ASN A 64 -20.85 7.57 -8.76
CA ASN A 64 -19.60 6.84 -8.91
C ASN A 64 -18.96 7.18 -10.28
N PRO A 65 -17.85 7.94 -10.32
CA PRO A 65 -17.23 8.35 -11.57
C PRO A 65 -16.50 7.20 -12.27
N PHE A 66 -16.38 6.03 -11.62
CA PHE A 66 -15.66 4.87 -12.11
C PHE A 66 -16.57 3.78 -12.70
N LEU A 67 -17.85 4.11 -12.91
CA LEU A 67 -18.77 3.31 -13.69
C LEU A 67 -18.34 3.37 -15.15
N THR A 68 -17.64 2.34 -15.61
CA THR A 68 -17.32 2.16 -17.02
C THR A 68 -18.54 1.60 -17.74
N THR A 69 -19.01 2.27 -18.79
CA THR A 69 -20.06 1.79 -19.71
C THR A 69 -19.55 0.72 -20.70
N SER A 70 -18.29 0.29 -20.63
CA SER A 70 -17.73 -0.68 -21.57
C SER A 70 -16.61 -1.54 -20.98
N THR A 71 -16.80 -2.85 -21.09
CA THR A 71 -15.82 -3.97 -21.11
C THR A 71 -14.37 -3.65 -20.70
N THR A 72 -14.11 -3.65 -19.39
CA THR A 72 -12.75 -3.97 -18.90
C THR A 72 -12.51 -5.48 -19.11
N PRO A 73 -11.34 -5.93 -19.58
CA PRO A 73 -11.07 -7.37 -19.72
C PRO A 73 -11.27 -8.06 -18.37
N SER A 74 -12.04 -9.15 -18.38
CA SER A 74 -12.57 -9.90 -17.24
C SER A 74 -11.53 -10.65 -16.38
N ASN A 75 -10.25 -10.28 -16.44
CA ASN A 75 -9.16 -11.06 -15.82
C ASN A 75 -8.56 -10.43 -14.56
N THR A 76 -9.09 -9.33 -14.05
CA THR A 76 -8.67 -8.78 -12.74
C THR A 76 -9.61 -9.27 -11.65
N GLN A 77 -9.09 -10.01 -10.67
CA GLN A 77 -9.82 -10.37 -9.47
C GLN A 77 -10.09 -9.12 -8.63
N GLN A 78 -11.37 -8.84 -8.37
CA GLN A 78 -11.76 -7.72 -7.51
C GLN A 78 -11.53 -8.13 -6.04
N THR A 79 -10.73 -7.36 -5.32
CA THR A 79 -10.44 -7.60 -3.89
C THR A 79 -11.43 -6.92 -2.95
N ALA A 80 -12.16 -5.91 -3.45
CA ALA A 80 -13.25 -5.25 -2.73
C ALA A 80 -14.61 -5.75 -3.22
N GLU A 81 -15.56 -5.97 -2.32
CA GLU A 81 -16.93 -6.34 -2.68
C GLU A 81 -17.71 -5.17 -3.31
N LYS A 82 -19.04 -5.34 -3.46
CA LYS A 82 -19.94 -4.22 -3.77
C LYS A 82 -19.74 -3.09 -2.75
N PRO A 83 -19.95 -1.81 -3.13
CA PRO A 83 -19.90 -0.72 -2.17
C PRO A 83 -20.86 -0.96 -1.01
N PHE A 84 -20.57 -0.38 0.14
CA PHE A 84 -21.36 -0.54 1.37
C PHE A 84 -22.86 -0.22 1.17
N SER A 85 -23.18 0.71 0.26
CA SER A 85 -24.57 1.04 -0.14
C SER A 85 -25.32 -0.12 -0.81
N GLY A 86 -24.63 -1.16 -1.28
CA GLY A 86 -25.16 -2.18 -2.18
C GLY A 86 -25.41 -1.69 -3.61
N ASP A 87 -25.33 -0.38 -3.84
CA ASP A 87 -25.55 0.29 -5.12
C ASP A 87 -24.23 0.84 -5.68
N ASN A 88 -23.77 0.23 -6.78
CA ASN A 88 -22.55 0.62 -7.47
C ASN A 88 -22.65 1.97 -8.21
N SER A 89 -23.87 2.50 -8.38
CA SER A 89 -24.10 3.78 -9.04
C SER A 89 -23.58 4.97 -8.23
N ILE A 90 -23.40 4.77 -6.92
CA ILE A 90 -22.96 5.77 -5.96
C ILE A 90 -21.78 5.27 -5.13
N ARG A 91 -21.10 6.19 -4.49
CA ARG A 91 -20.05 5.92 -3.49
C ARG A 91 -19.97 7.05 -2.48
N ASN A 92 -19.42 6.77 -1.29
CA ASN A 92 -19.07 7.83 -0.35
C ASN A 92 -18.02 8.76 -0.98
N ALA A 93 -18.10 10.06 -0.68
CA ALA A 93 -17.17 11.07 -1.18
C ALA A 93 -15.72 10.81 -0.75
N SER A 94 -15.53 10.16 0.39
CA SER A 94 -14.23 9.68 0.84
C SER A 94 -14.36 8.55 1.86
N THR A 95 -13.31 7.74 1.97
CA THR A 95 -13.09 6.80 3.07
C THR A 95 -11.67 6.95 3.59
N SER A 96 -11.48 6.84 4.90
CA SER A 96 -10.18 6.94 5.55
C SER A 96 -9.88 5.66 6.33
N ILE A 97 -8.65 5.16 6.28
CA ILE A 97 -8.21 3.97 7.02
C ILE A 97 -6.90 4.22 7.76
N TYR A 98 -6.66 3.48 8.85
CA TYR A 98 -5.31 3.17 9.31
C TYR A 98 -4.79 1.98 8.52
N TYR A 99 -3.49 1.97 8.23
CA TYR A 99 -2.80 0.84 7.64
C TYR A 99 -1.44 0.63 8.31
N LEU A 100 -1.14 -0.62 8.70
CA LEU A 100 0.03 -1.00 9.49
C LEU A 100 0.76 -2.17 8.84
N LEU A 101 2.07 -2.01 8.61
CA LEU A 101 3.00 -3.12 8.35
C LEU A 101 3.87 -3.38 9.57
N THR A 102 4.14 -4.65 9.83
CA THR A 102 4.92 -5.17 10.97
C THR A 102 5.98 -6.15 10.48
N PRO A 103 6.97 -6.57 11.27
CA PRO A 103 7.97 -7.54 10.84
C PRO A 103 7.36 -8.89 10.46
N LEU A 104 6.24 -9.27 11.09
CA LEU A 104 5.52 -10.50 10.80
C LEU A 104 4.66 -10.39 9.52
N THR A 105 4.11 -9.21 9.24
CA THR A 105 3.31 -8.92 8.04
C THR A 105 3.90 -7.72 7.27
N PRO A 106 5.12 -7.84 6.74
CA PRO A 106 5.93 -6.69 6.34
C PRO A 106 5.59 -6.14 4.97
N GLN A 107 4.60 -6.70 4.28
CA GLN A 107 4.33 -6.42 2.87
C GLN A 107 2.84 -6.18 2.62
N GLY A 108 2.56 -5.05 1.98
CA GLY A 108 1.34 -4.81 1.23
C GLY A 108 1.55 -5.23 -0.22
N HIS A 109 0.84 -6.26 -0.66
CA HIS A 109 0.93 -6.83 -2.01
C HIS A 109 0.42 -5.86 -3.06
N PHE A 110 0.84 -6.07 -4.31
CA PHE A 110 0.38 -5.24 -5.41
C PHE A 110 -1.14 -5.29 -5.57
N HIS A 111 -1.73 -4.12 -5.51
CA HIS A 111 -3.15 -3.90 -5.78
C HIS A 111 -3.34 -2.55 -6.45
N ARG A 112 -4.55 -2.28 -6.94
CA ARG A 112 -4.86 -1.08 -7.73
C ARG A 112 -6.22 -0.54 -7.36
N ASN A 113 -6.26 0.77 -7.10
CA ASN A 113 -7.51 1.50 -6.88
C ASN A 113 -7.94 2.24 -8.16
N LYS A 114 -9.25 2.39 -8.36
CA LYS A 114 -9.79 3.24 -9.44
C LYS A 114 -9.69 4.72 -9.09
N GLY A 115 -9.93 5.06 -7.83
CA GLY A 115 -9.72 6.39 -7.28
C GLY A 115 -8.28 6.59 -6.81
N ARG A 116 -7.88 7.86 -6.75
CA ARG A 116 -6.62 8.24 -6.11
C ARG A 116 -6.69 8.02 -4.61
N THR A 117 -5.55 7.76 -4.01
CA THR A 117 -5.39 7.62 -2.56
C THR A 117 -4.31 8.59 -2.08
N VAL A 118 -4.63 9.37 -1.04
CA VAL A 118 -3.67 10.20 -0.31
C VAL A 118 -3.18 9.41 0.90
N HIS A 119 -1.88 9.39 1.11
CA HIS A 119 -1.22 8.68 2.18
C HIS A 119 -0.49 9.66 3.09
N THR A 120 -0.62 9.48 4.40
CA THR A 120 0.07 10.27 5.41
C THR A 120 0.77 9.36 6.39
N LEU A 121 2.06 9.57 6.60
CA LEU A 121 2.86 8.85 7.58
C LEU A 121 2.44 9.24 9.00
N ILE A 122 2.21 8.24 9.85
CA ILE A 122 2.02 8.42 11.29
C ILE A 122 3.30 8.02 12.03
N GLN A 123 3.84 6.83 11.73
CA GLN A 123 5.03 6.31 12.39
C GLN A 123 5.84 5.38 11.47
N GLY A 124 7.15 5.38 11.68
CA GLY A 124 8.05 4.38 11.14
C GLY A 124 8.49 4.67 9.71
N ARG A 125 8.87 3.61 9.00
CA ARG A 125 9.55 3.73 7.71
C ARG A 125 9.21 2.59 6.76
N GLY A 126 9.14 2.89 5.48
CA GLY A 126 8.82 1.88 4.47
C GLY A 126 9.24 2.29 3.08
N ARG A 127 9.04 1.40 2.13
CA ARG A 127 9.23 1.67 0.70
C ARG A 127 7.97 1.36 -0.06
N TYR A 128 7.58 2.28 -0.94
CA TYR A 128 6.55 2.07 -1.93
C TYR A 128 7.18 1.69 -3.27
N VAL A 129 6.46 0.84 -4.00
CA VAL A 129 6.75 0.47 -5.39
C VAL A 129 5.48 0.63 -6.19
N LEU A 130 5.53 1.47 -7.21
CA LEU A 130 4.41 1.74 -8.10
C LEU A 130 4.72 1.24 -9.50
N ILE A 131 3.75 0.57 -10.12
CA ILE A 131 3.78 0.23 -11.54
C ILE A 131 2.72 1.09 -12.23
N HIS A 132 3.17 1.95 -13.13
CA HIS A 132 2.32 2.85 -13.91
C HIS A 132 1.70 2.11 -15.10
N ALA A 133 0.82 1.14 -14.79
CA ALA A 133 0.30 0.17 -15.77
C ALA A 133 -0.72 0.75 -16.77
N ASP A 134 -1.31 1.90 -16.44
CA ASP A 134 -2.19 2.73 -17.25
C ASP A 134 -1.45 3.68 -18.20
N GLU A 135 -0.13 3.84 -18.05
CA GLU A 135 0.72 4.62 -18.96
C GLU A 135 1.16 3.79 -20.17
N GLU A 136 1.66 4.46 -21.21
CA GLU A 136 2.23 3.82 -22.39
C GLU A 136 3.44 2.94 -22.05
N ASP A 137 3.71 1.98 -22.92
CA ASP A 137 4.87 1.11 -22.79
C ASP A 137 6.17 1.92 -22.98
N VAL A 138 7.15 1.69 -22.10
CA VAL A 138 8.39 2.45 -22.07
C VAL A 138 9.35 1.91 -23.11
N GLY A 139 9.94 2.80 -23.92
CA GLY A 139 10.98 2.44 -24.89
C GLY A 139 10.49 1.61 -26.08
N GLY A 140 9.17 1.58 -26.33
CA GLY A 140 8.57 0.80 -27.41
C GLY A 140 8.52 -0.72 -27.16
N GLU A 141 8.95 -1.17 -25.98
CA GLU A 141 8.92 -2.58 -25.59
C GLU A 141 7.54 -2.95 -25.04
N LYS A 142 6.77 -3.73 -25.81
CA LYS A 142 5.41 -4.11 -25.44
C LYS A 142 5.36 -4.76 -24.04
N GLY A 143 4.51 -4.22 -23.17
CA GLY A 143 4.29 -4.69 -21.80
C GLY A 143 5.28 -4.16 -20.77
N LYS A 144 6.31 -3.41 -21.17
CA LYS A 144 7.26 -2.78 -20.24
C LYS A 144 6.69 -1.50 -19.68
N LYS A 145 6.30 -1.51 -18.40
CA LYS A 145 5.72 -0.36 -17.70
C LYS A 145 6.75 0.40 -16.90
N ARG A 146 6.51 1.71 -16.73
CA ARG A 146 7.33 2.55 -15.84
C ARG A 146 7.14 2.11 -14.40
N ILE A 147 8.25 1.94 -13.69
CA ILE A 147 8.28 1.61 -12.26
C ILE A 147 8.82 2.82 -11.51
N GLU A 148 8.16 3.20 -10.41
CA GLU A 148 8.61 4.21 -9.46
C GLU A 148 8.80 3.57 -8.10
N SER A 149 9.85 3.93 -7.37
CA SER A 149 10.01 3.52 -5.98
C SER A 149 10.61 4.64 -5.13
N PHE A 150 10.06 4.82 -3.94
CA PHE A 150 10.47 5.86 -3.00
C PHE A 150 10.32 5.38 -1.56
N VAL A 151 11.09 6.00 -0.67
CA VAL A 151 11.01 5.75 0.77
C VAL A 151 9.98 6.69 1.39
N VAL A 152 9.19 6.14 2.30
CA VAL A 152 8.30 6.89 3.18
C VAL A 152 8.87 6.86 4.59
N GLY A 153 8.90 8.01 5.25
CA GLY A 153 9.60 8.21 6.50
C GLY A 153 9.70 9.68 6.87
N LYS A 154 10.37 9.98 7.99
CA LYS A 154 10.46 11.33 8.56
C LYS A 154 11.68 12.11 8.08
N ASP A 155 12.66 11.49 7.43
CA ASP A 155 13.88 12.16 6.98
C ASP A 155 13.68 12.88 5.64
N VAL A 156 12.82 13.90 5.66
CA VAL A 156 12.44 14.68 4.46
C VAL A 156 13.65 15.38 3.85
N ALA A 157 14.65 15.77 4.66
CA ALA A 157 15.90 16.36 4.18
C ALA A 157 16.71 15.39 3.29
N LYS A 158 16.53 14.07 3.46
CA LYS A 158 17.10 13.03 2.60
C LYS A 158 16.14 12.53 1.51
N GLY A 159 15.01 13.20 1.32
CA GLY A 159 14.04 12.90 0.27
C GLY A 159 12.99 11.83 0.61
N GLU A 160 12.85 11.46 1.88
CA GLU A 160 11.74 10.62 2.32
C GLU A 160 10.42 11.38 2.25
N ARG A 161 9.34 10.66 1.92
CA ARG A 161 7.99 11.25 1.82
C ARG A 161 7.20 10.98 3.10
N SER A 162 6.76 12.02 3.79
CA SER A 162 5.80 11.90 4.90
C SER A 162 4.35 11.99 4.45
N VAL A 163 4.09 12.56 3.28
CA VAL A 163 2.79 12.58 2.59
C VAL A 163 3.03 12.28 1.12
N TRP A 164 2.22 11.41 0.52
CA TRP A 164 2.29 11.11 -0.90
C TRP A 164 0.92 10.75 -1.45
N ILE A 165 0.82 10.73 -2.77
CA ILE A 165 -0.41 10.40 -3.48
C ILE A 165 -0.09 9.28 -4.46
N VAL A 166 -0.96 8.27 -4.50
CA VAL A 166 -1.01 7.31 -5.59
C VAL A 166 -2.27 7.59 -6.39
N GLU A 167 -2.11 8.01 -7.64
CA GLU A 167 -3.24 8.22 -8.55
C GLU A 167 -3.97 6.91 -8.87
N GLY A 168 -5.24 7.01 -9.26
CA GLY A 168 -6.02 5.87 -9.71
C GLY A 168 -5.38 5.18 -10.92
N GLY A 169 -5.56 3.87 -11.06
CA GLY A 169 -5.03 3.11 -12.19
C GLY A 169 -3.61 2.55 -12.02
N LYS A 170 -2.87 2.98 -11.00
CA LYS A 170 -1.52 2.48 -10.68
C LYS A 170 -1.59 1.22 -9.80
N PHE A 171 -0.74 0.23 -10.07
CA PHE A 171 -0.50 -0.81 -9.07
C PHE A 171 0.43 -0.25 -8.00
N LYS A 172 0.07 -0.40 -6.72
CA LYS A 172 0.90 -0.03 -5.57
C LYS A 172 1.19 -1.26 -4.71
N ALA A 173 2.42 -1.36 -4.26
CA ALA A 173 2.86 -2.27 -3.21
C ALA A 173 3.74 -1.50 -2.22
N SER A 174 3.84 -2.01 -1.00
CA SER A 174 4.67 -1.41 0.03
C SER A 174 5.34 -2.48 0.88
N TYR A 175 6.51 -2.18 1.41
CA TYR A 175 7.14 -3.05 2.40
C TYR A 175 7.86 -2.27 3.51
N LEU A 176 7.93 -2.89 4.69
CA LEU A 176 8.55 -2.36 5.88
C LEU A 176 10.06 -2.20 5.68
N LEU A 177 10.60 -1.07 6.13
CA LEU A 177 12.04 -0.84 6.24
C LEU A 177 12.41 -0.67 7.72
N PRO A 178 13.59 -1.17 8.15
CA PRO A 178 14.08 -0.88 9.49
C PRO A 178 14.46 0.60 9.61
N GLU A 179 14.27 1.19 10.80
CA GLU A 179 14.79 2.53 11.13
C GLU A 179 16.28 2.48 11.54
N GLY A 180 16.78 1.32 11.99
CA GLY A 180 18.18 1.08 12.39
C GLY A 180 18.96 0.08 11.50
N GLN A 181 20.24 -0.15 11.85
CA GLN A 181 21.10 -1.13 11.16
C GLN A 181 20.72 -2.59 11.46
N GLU A 182 20.25 -2.86 12.68
CA GLU A 182 19.72 -4.15 13.10
C GLU A 182 18.21 -3.96 13.29
N GLY A 183 17.41 -4.31 12.29
CA GLY A 183 15.96 -4.22 12.38
C GLY A 183 15.44 -4.98 13.61
N GLY A 184 14.48 -4.38 14.32
CA GLY A 184 13.86 -4.98 15.52
C GLY A 184 12.47 -5.55 15.28
N ASP A 185 11.98 -6.31 16.25
CA ASP A 185 10.60 -6.86 16.27
C ASP A 185 9.53 -5.77 16.50
N ASP A 186 9.92 -4.57 16.95
CA ASP A 186 9.03 -3.43 17.20
C ASP A 186 9.01 -2.42 16.03
N GLU A 187 9.72 -2.70 14.95
CA GLU A 187 9.72 -1.88 13.74
C GLU A 187 8.33 -1.90 13.09
N ARG A 188 7.91 -0.79 12.50
CA ARG A 188 6.56 -0.69 11.92
C ARG A 188 6.49 0.38 10.86
N LEU A 189 5.47 0.30 10.03
CA LEU A 189 5.04 1.40 9.16
C LEU A 189 3.55 1.60 9.43
N LEU A 190 3.21 2.67 10.15
CA LEU A 190 1.83 3.07 10.40
C LEU A 190 1.52 4.33 9.59
N ILE A 191 0.45 4.27 8.81
CA ILE A 191 0.00 5.36 7.95
C ILE A 191 -1.52 5.53 8.06
N SER A 192 -2.02 6.68 7.64
CA SER A 192 -3.42 6.84 7.26
C SER A 192 -3.54 6.93 5.74
N GLU A 193 -4.56 6.29 5.16
CA GLU A 193 -4.93 6.46 3.75
C GLU A 193 -6.30 7.12 3.64
N VAL A 194 -6.45 8.07 2.72
CA VAL A 194 -7.74 8.67 2.33
C VAL A 194 -7.97 8.40 0.86
N SER A 195 -9.02 7.65 0.54
CA SER A 195 -9.42 7.36 -0.84
C SER A 195 -10.59 8.26 -1.26
N LEU A 196 -10.45 8.86 -2.45
CA LEU A 196 -11.40 9.80 -3.04
C LEU A 196 -12.13 9.23 -4.23
#